data_AF-A0AA85G129-F1
#
_entry.id   AF-A0AA85G129-F1
#
_cell.length_a   1.000
_cell.length_b   1.000
_cell.length_c   1.000
_cell.angle_alpha   90.00
_cell.angle_beta   90.00
_cell.angle_gamma   90.00
#
_symmetry.space_group_name_H-M   'P 1'
#
loop_
_entity.id
_entity.type
_entity.pdbx_description
1 polymer ?
#
loop_
_entity_poly.entity_id
_entity_poly.type
_entity_poly.pdbx_seq_one_letter_code
_entity_poly.pdbx_strand_id
1 'polypeptide(L)'
;MQPVMNRLDTHSDFSAFEDYVERFEIWAMTKEDDENFNIVAHFLTFIGKEAYSLIKTLALPDKPISLPYAAVKQLLLDHVKYTNFECGKGEKFNEMTRQNIRNSTTLLRHRSPISNRGYSDNNSLGSCETVHKDEHKFGK
;
A
#
# COMPACT_ATOMS: atom_id res chain seq x y z
N MET A 1 -3.17 33.37 14.07
CA MET A 1 -3.16 32.71 12.74
C MET A 1 -3.18 31.19 12.89
N GLN A 2 -4.12 30.48 12.25
CA GLN A 2 -4.05 29.01 12.14
C GLN A 2 -3.05 28.65 11.02
N PRO A 3 -2.22 27.60 11.19
CA PRO A 3 -1.35 27.17 10.11
C PRO A 3 -2.16 26.56 8.98
N VAL A 4 -1.71 26.81 7.76
CA VAL A 4 -2.11 25.99 6.60
C VAL A 4 -1.20 24.76 6.60
N MET A 5 -1.57 23.75 7.38
CA MET A 5 -0.86 22.47 7.46
C MET A 5 -1.73 21.38 6.86
N ASN A 6 -1.23 20.67 5.85
CA ASN A 6 -1.92 19.49 5.32
C ASN A 6 -1.88 18.38 6.37
N ARG A 7 -2.89 17.52 6.40
CA ARG A 7 -2.88 16.36 7.29
C ARG A 7 -1.72 15.43 6.96
N LEU A 8 -1.23 14.73 7.98
CA LEU A 8 -0.21 13.71 7.78
C LEU A 8 -0.83 12.48 7.12
N ASP A 9 -0.23 12.05 6.02
CA ASP A 9 -0.54 10.76 5.38
C ASP A 9 0.41 9.69 5.95
N THR A 10 -0.16 8.66 6.57
CA THR A 10 0.60 7.57 7.21
C THR A 10 1.18 6.57 6.23
N HIS A 11 0.78 6.63 4.96
CA HIS A 11 1.30 5.79 3.89
C HIS A 11 2.39 6.47 3.06
N SER A 12 2.68 7.73 3.35
CA SER A 12 3.75 8.48 2.70
C SER A 12 5.14 7.95 3.08
N ASP A 13 6.12 8.32 2.26
CA ASP A 13 7.52 7.97 2.52
C ASP A 13 8.08 8.70 3.74
N PHE A 14 9.28 8.27 4.14
CA PHE A 14 9.98 8.83 5.28
C PHE A 14 10.28 10.33 5.12
N SER A 15 10.65 10.78 3.92
CA SER A 15 10.93 12.19 3.65
C SER A 15 9.72 13.09 3.85
N ALA A 16 8.56 12.68 3.34
CA ALA A 16 7.31 13.43 3.49
C ALA A 16 6.88 13.54 4.97
N PHE A 17 7.17 12.52 5.79
CA PHE A 17 6.98 12.59 7.23
C PHE A 17 7.91 13.61 7.88
N GLU A 18 9.22 13.61 7.54
CA GLU A 18 10.17 14.58 8.07
C GLU A 18 9.80 16.03 7.69
N ASP A 19 9.45 16.28 6.43
CA ASP A 19 9.00 17.58 5.94
C ASP A 19 7.73 18.07 6.65
N TYR A 20 6.82 17.15 7.00
CA TYR A 20 5.64 17.48 7.80
C TYR A 20 6.02 17.87 9.22
N VAL A 21 6.88 17.08 9.88
CA VAL A 21 7.32 17.34 11.26
C VAL A 21 8.08 18.66 11.35
N GLU A 22 9.00 18.92 10.43
CA GLU A 22 9.77 20.16 10.41
C GLU A 22 8.85 21.39 10.29
N ARG A 23 7.89 21.36 9.35
CA ARG A 23 6.91 22.44 9.21
C ARG A 23 6.06 22.63 10.46
N PHE A 24 5.69 21.54 11.15
CA PHE A 24 4.99 21.61 12.42
C PHE A 24 5.84 22.25 13.50
N GLU A 25 7.10 21.87 13.64
CA GLU A 25 8.03 22.39 14.64
C GLU A 25 8.32 23.89 14.41
N ILE A 26 8.54 24.31 13.16
CA ILE A 26 8.67 25.72 12.79
C ILE A 26 7.40 26.48 13.17
N TRP A 27 6.23 25.96 12.83
CA TRP A 27 4.97 26.60 13.20
C TRP A 27 4.81 26.70 14.71
N ALA A 28 5.13 25.65 15.46
CA ALA A 28 5.04 25.62 16.91
C ALA A 28 5.96 26.66 17.55
N MET A 29 7.18 26.86 17.01
CA MET A 29 8.12 27.90 17.48
C MET A 29 7.62 29.33 17.23
N THR A 30 6.74 29.55 16.25
CA THR A 30 6.15 30.88 15.98
C THR A 30 4.93 31.21 16.83
N LYS A 31 4.49 30.27 17.68
CA LYS A 31 3.44 30.53 18.67
C LYS A 31 4.11 31.12 19.91
N GLU A 32 4.00 32.44 20.06
CA GLU A 32 4.48 33.20 21.23
C GLU A 32 4.10 32.49 22.54
N ASP A 33 5.06 32.43 23.47
CA ASP A 33 5.17 31.57 24.65
C ASP A 33 4.10 31.77 25.75
N ASP A 34 2.97 32.39 25.45
CA ASP A 34 2.00 32.90 26.43
C ASP A 34 1.10 31.81 27.01
N GLU A 35 1.00 30.67 26.32
CA GLU A 35 0.37 29.48 26.85
C GLU A 35 1.30 28.31 26.54
N ASN A 36 1.66 27.57 27.57
CA ASN A 36 2.19 26.21 27.50
C ASN A 36 1.10 25.27 26.93
N PHE A 37 0.57 25.62 25.75
CA PHE A 37 -0.25 24.78 24.94
C PHE A 37 0.54 23.51 24.73
N ASN A 38 -0.06 22.40 25.14
CA ASN A 38 0.55 21.11 25.01
C ASN A 38 0.89 20.90 23.52
N ILE A 39 2.16 21.02 23.14
CA ILE A 39 2.66 20.79 21.77
C ILE A 39 2.13 19.46 21.22
N VAL A 40 1.94 18.47 22.10
CA VAL A 40 1.31 17.19 21.78
C VAL A 40 -0.14 17.37 21.36
N ALA A 41 -0.93 18.18 22.06
CA ALA A 41 -2.32 18.45 21.70
C ALA A 41 -2.42 19.12 20.32
N HIS A 42 -1.55 20.09 20.02
CA HIS A 42 -1.49 20.68 18.69
C HIS A 42 -1.11 19.64 17.64
N PHE A 43 -0.05 18.88 17.89
CA PHE A 43 0.39 17.83 16.98
C PHE A 43 -0.75 16.83 16.68
N LEU A 44 -1.40 16.30 17.72
CA LEU A 44 -2.53 15.38 17.60
C LEU A 44 -3.73 15.97 16.84
N THR A 45 -3.90 17.29 16.86
CA THR A 45 -4.95 18.00 16.11
C THR A 45 -4.60 18.11 14.62
N PHE A 46 -3.34 18.39 14.29
CA PHE A 46 -2.92 18.64 12.90
C PHE A 46 -2.65 17.36 12.09
N ILE A 47 -2.16 16.29 12.73
CA ILE A 47 -1.81 15.04 12.04
C ILE A 47 -3.00 14.37 11.32
N GLY A 48 -4.23 14.71 11.69
CA GLY A 48 -5.44 14.16 11.09
C GLY A 48 -5.89 12.83 11.72
N LYS A 49 -7.07 12.37 11.29
CA LYS A 49 -7.81 11.27 11.93
C LYS A 49 -7.08 9.93 11.89
N GLU A 50 -6.44 9.63 10.77
CA GLU A 50 -5.79 8.32 10.53
C GLU A 50 -4.55 8.16 11.41
N ALA A 51 -3.61 9.12 11.32
CA ALA A 51 -2.44 9.18 12.18
C ALA A 51 -2.81 9.22 13.67
N TYR A 52 -3.86 9.96 14.06
CA TYR A 52 -4.35 9.96 15.44
C TYR A 52 -4.88 8.59 15.88
N SER A 53 -5.63 7.90 15.02
CA SER A 53 -6.17 6.55 15.32
C SER A 53 -5.04 5.53 15.48
N LEU A 54 -3.99 5.65 14.66
CA LEU A 54 -2.78 4.86 14.77
C LEU A 54 -2.08 5.12 16.12
N ILE A 55 -1.81 6.37 16.47
CA ILE A 55 -1.20 6.72 17.77
C ILE A 55 -2.06 6.21 18.93
N LYS A 56 -3.39 6.35 18.85
CA LYS A 56 -4.29 5.85 19.89
C LYS A 56 -4.18 4.34 20.11
N THR A 57 -3.89 3.58 19.05
CA THR A 57 -3.68 2.14 19.12
C THR A 57 -2.28 1.81 19.66
N LEU A 58 -1.25 2.54 19.21
CA LEU A 58 0.14 2.32 19.59
C LEU A 58 0.48 2.81 21.01
N ALA A 59 -0.25 3.79 21.53
CA ALA A 59 -0.01 4.41 22.83
C ALA A 59 -0.57 3.61 24.01
N LEU A 60 -1.31 2.52 23.79
CA LEU A 60 -1.98 1.79 24.87
C LEU A 60 -0.98 1.19 25.88
N PRO A 61 -1.29 1.23 27.19
CA PRO A 61 -2.55 1.66 27.80
C PRO A 61 -2.69 3.18 28.02
N ASP A 62 -1.66 3.96 27.70
CA ASP A 62 -1.64 5.40 27.93
C ASP A 62 -2.53 6.18 26.96
N LYS A 63 -2.88 7.42 27.35
CA LYS A 63 -3.59 8.34 26.47
C LYS A 63 -2.57 9.08 25.59
N PRO A 64 -2.82 9.26 24.28
CA PRO A 64 -1.91 9.99 23.39
C PRO A 64 -1.49 11.39 23.90
N ILE A 65 -2.41 12.12 24.53
CA ILE A 65 -2.15 13.47 25.06
C ILE A 65 -1.26 13.50 26.30
N SER A 66 -1.13 12.35 26.99
CA SER A 66 -0.29 12.18 28.17
C SER A 66 1.15 11.78 27.82
N LEU A 67 1.40 11.37 26.57
CA LEU A 67 2.73 11.01 26.10
C LEU A 67 3.55 12.28 25.81
N PRO A 68 4.87 12.27 26.08
CA PRO A 68 5.76 13.31 25.59
C PRO A 68 5.72 13.41 24.07
N TYR A 69 5.90 14.61 23.52
CA TYR A 69 5.92 14.83 22.06
C TYR A 69 6.95 13.93 21.34
N ALA A 70 8.14 13.77 21.93
CA ALA A 70 9.16 12.87 21.40
C ALA A 70 8.65 11.43 21.25
N ALA A 71 7.89 10.92 22.22
CA ALA A 71 7.31 9.57 22.16
C ALA A 71 6.26 9.47 21.05
N VAL A 72 5.34 10.44 20.96
CA VAL A 72 4.32 10.48 19.90
C VAL A 72 4.94 10.55 18.50
N LYS A 73 5.99 11.37 18.33
CA LYS A 73 6.75 11.46 17.08
C LYS A 73 7.43 10.14 16.73
N GLN A 74 8.07 9.47 17.70
CA GLN A 74 8.71 8.17 17.47
C GLN A 74 7.71 7.07 17.08
N LEU A 75 6.53 7.02 17.72
CA LEU A 75 5.49 6.04 17.36
C LEU A 75 5.09 6.13 15.88
N LEU A 76 4.93 7.35 15.35
CA LEU A 76 4.65 7.54 13.92
C LEU A 76 5.86 7.22 13.05
N LEU A 77 7.05 7.63 13.47
CA LEU A 77 8.30 7.38 12.76
C LEU A 77 8.57 5.88 12.56
N ASP A 78 8.38 5.09 13.62
CA ASP A 78 8.58 3.65 13.60
C ASP A 78 7.57 2.97 12.66
N HIS A 79 6.32 3.45 12.64
CA HIS A 79 5.32 2.97 11.69
C HIS A 79 5.70 3.27 10.24
N VAL A 80 6.08 4.51 9.93
CA VAL A 80 6.50 4.93 8.59
C VAL A 80 7.73 4.14 8.13
N LYS A 81 8.69 3.87 9.01
CA LYS A 81 9.85 3.02 8.70
C LYS A 81 9.43 1.58 8.40
N TYR A 82 8.53 1.03 9.21
CA TYR A 82 8.04 -0.33 9.04
C TYR A 82 7.31 -0.52 7.70
N THR A 83 6.38 0.37 7.36
CA THR A 83 5.59 0.29 6.13
C THR A 83 6.44 0.45 4.88
N ASN A 84 7.39 1.40 4.89
CA ASN A 84 8.32 1.60 3.78
C ASN A 84 9.27 0.40 3.59
N PHE A 85 9.68 -0.26 4.68
CA PHE A 85 10.53 -1.45 4.63
C PHE A 85 9.80 -2.70 4.13
N GLU A 86 8.53 -2.91 4.51
CA GLU A 86 7.71 -3.98 3.94
C GLU A 86 7.47 -3.78 2.44
N CYS A 87 7.17 -2.54 2.02
CA CYS A 87 6.93 -2.21 0.62
C CYS A 87 8.17 -2.47 -0.26
N GLY A 88 9.36 -2.04 0.18
CA GLY A 88 10.62 -2.27 -0.56
C GLY A 88 11.04 -3.73 -0.67
N LYS A 89 10.55 -4.61 0.22
CA LYS A 89 10.73 -6.07 0.10
C LYS A 89 9.75 -6.68 -0.89
N GLY A 90 8.49 -6.25 -0.89
CA GLY A 90 7.47 -6.72 -1.82
C GLY A 90 7.83 -6.47 -3.28
N GLU A 91 8.48 -5.34 -3.57
CA GLU A 91 8.89 -4.97 -4.93
C GLU A 91 9.97 -5.91 -5.50
N LYS A 92 11.02 -6.22 -4.70
CA LYS A 92 12.06 -7.19 -5.10
C LYS A 92 11.50 -8.59 -5.32
N PHE A 93 10.56 -9.02 -4.48
CA PHE A 93 9.90 -10.32 -4.68
C PHE A 93 9.06 -10.34 -5.95
N ASN A 94 8.34 -9.26 -6.26
CA ASN A 94 7.50 -9.19 -7.46
C ASN A 94 8.36 -9.14 -8.74
N GLU A 95 9.48 -8.41 -8.73
CA GLU A 95 10.40 -8.38 -9.87
C GLU A 95 11.06 -9.75 -10.13
N MET A 96 11.56 -10.42 -9.08
CA MET A 96 12.10 -11.78 -9.21
C MET A 96 11.06 -12.79 -9.69
N THR A 97 9.81 -12.66 -9.23
CA THR A 97 8.69 -13.54 -9.62
C THR A 97 8.24 -13.29 -11.06
N ARG A 98 8.13 -12.02 -11.50
CA ARG A 98 7.83 -11.68 -12.91
C ARG A 98 8.91 -12.18 -13.85
N GLN A 99 10.18 -12.03 -13.49
CA GLN A 99 11.29 -12.55 -14.29
C GLN A 99 11.30 -14.08 -14.32
N ASN A 100 11.01 -14.77 -13.21
CA ASN A 100 10.89 -16.24 -13.20
C ASN A 100 9.71 -16.74 -14.04
N ILE A 101 8.55 -16.07 -14.00
CA ILE A 101 7.40 -16.41 -14.85
C ILE A 101 7.75 -16.19 -16.34
N ARG A 102 8.42 -15.09 -16.66
CA ARG A 102 8.89 -14.77 -18.02
C ARG A 102 9.95 -15.77 -18.53
N ASN A 103 10.89 -16.17 -17.67
CA ASN A 103 11.91 -17.17 -17.98
C ASN A 103 11.31 -18.59 -18.08
N SER A 104 10.33 -18.91 -17.24
CA SER A 104 9.64 -20.21 -17.27
C SER A 104 8.80 -20.36 -18.54
N THR A 105 8.14 -19.29 -18.99
CA THR A 105 7.38 -19.29 -20.24
C THR A 105 8.26 -19.34 -21.48
N THR A 106 9.46 -18.77 -21.46
CA THR A 106 10.44 -18.94 -22.55
C THR A 106 11.07 -20.33 -22.58
N LEU A 107 11.39 -20.93 -21.42
CA LEU A 107 11.88 -22.32 -21.33
C LEU A 107 10.81 -23.35 -21.75
N LEU A 108 9.55 -23.15 -21.37
CA LEU A 108 8.44 -24.01 -21.79
C LEU A 108 8.20 -23.96 -23.31
N ARG A 109 8.40 -22.80 -23.95
CA ARG A 109 8.30 -22.66 -25.40
C ARG A 109 9.43 -23.35 -26.17
N HIS A 110 10.53 -23.71 -25.50
CA HIS A 110 11.65 -24.43 -26.10
C HIS A 110 11.63 -25.94 -25.77
N ARG A 111 10.65 -26.42 -24.98
CA ARG A 111 10.45 -27.85 -24.73
C ARG A 111 9.80 -28.46 -25.98
N SER A 112 10.61 -29.18 -26.74
CA SER A 112 10.19 -29.88 -27.97
C SER A 112 8.89 -30.67 -27.76
N PRO A 113 8.00 -30.72 -28.75
CA PRO A 113 6.85 -31.61 -28.71
C PRO A 113 7.38 -33.04 -28.67
N ILE A 114 7.10 -33.76 -27.59
CA ILE A 114 7.30 -35.21 -27.56
C ILE A 114 6.30 -35.79 -28.57
N SER A 115 6.80 -36.05 -29.78
CA SER A 115 6.09 -36.78 -30.83
C SER A 115 5.85 -38.20 -30.34
N ASN A 116 4.65 -38.47 -29.83
CA ASN A 116 4.14 -39.83 -29.90
C ASN A 116 3.65 -40.01 -31.35
N ARG A 117 4.35 -40.86 -32.08
CA ARG A 117 4.03 -41.28 -33.44
C ARG A 117 3.32 -42.61 -33.29
N GLY A 118 2.00 -42.59 -33.20
CA GLY A 118 1.15 -43.78 -33.11
C GLY A 118 0.06 -43.75 -34.17
N TYR A 119 0.37 -44.31 -35.33
CA TYR A 119 -0.55 -44.84 -36.36
C TYR A 119 -1.66 -43.92 -36.91
N SER A 120 -1.47 -43.50 -38.16
CA SER A 120 -2.49 -42.95 -39.04
C SER A 120 -3.34 -44.08 -39.57
N ASP A 121 -4.66 -43.99 -39.44
CA ASP A 121 -5.59 -44.62 -40.38
C ASP A 121 -6.73 -43.64 -40.68
N ASN A 122 -6.83 -43.34 -41.97
CA ASN A 122 -7.77 -42.40 -42.55
C ASN A 122 -9.11 -43.12 -42.71
N ASN A 123 -10.22 -42.55 -42.24
CA ASN A 123 -11.49 -42.76 -42.94
C ASN A 123 -12.61 -41.79 -42.55
N SER A 124 -13.42 -41.53 -43.56
CA SER A 124 -14.85 -41.19 -43.51
C SER A 124 -15.29 -39.78 -43.12
N LEU A 125 -15.48 -38.98 -44.18
CA LEU A 125 -16.73 -38.32 -44.55
C LEU A 125 -17.92 -38.51 -43.58
N GLY A 126 -18.58 -37.40 -43.20
CA GLY A 126 -20.02 -37.38 -42.96
C GLY A 126 -20.49 -36.73 -41.67
N SER A 127 -21.08 -35.53 -41.83
CA SER A 127 -22.24 -34.98 -41.11
C SER A 127 -22.28 -35.02 -39.58
N CYS A 128 -22.41 -33.85 -38.95
CA CYS A 128 -23.47 -33.61 -37.97
C CYS A 128 -23.66 -32.09 -37.81
N GLU A 129 -24.66 -31.60 -38.52
CA GLU A 129 -25.33 -30.34 -38.25
C GLU A 129 -26.16 -30.51 -36.96
N THR A 130 -25.88 -29.73 -35.92
CA THR A 130 -26.86 -29.46 -34.86
C THR A 130 -26.72 -28.04 -34.35
N VAL A 131 -27.64 -27.21 -34.82
CA VAL A 131 -28.12 -25.96 -34.22
C VAL A 131 -28.50 -26.19 -32.76
N HIS A 132 -28.13 -25.30 -31.83
CA HIS A 132 -29.11 -24.68 -30.92
C HIS A 132 -28.63 -23.36 -30.30
N LYS A 133 -29.63 -22.48 -30.15
CA LYS A 133 -29.60 -21.05 -29.85
C LYS A 133 -29.29 -20.75 -28.38
N ASP A 134 -28.74 -19.56 -28.13
CA ASP A 134 -29.18 -18.78 -26.97
C ASP A 134 -29.19 -17.28 -27.33
N GLU A 135 -30.42 -16.74 -27.47
CA GLU A 135 -30.68 -15.31 -27.55
C GLU A 135 -31.04 -14.83 -26.14
N HIS A 136 -30.18 -14.04 -25.51
CA HIS A 136 -30.57 -13.26 -24.33
C HIS A 136 -31.08 -11.88 -24.78
N LYS A 137 -32.38 -11.63 -24.59
CA LYS A 137 -32.99 -10.30 -24.73
C LYS A 137 -33.17 -9.63 -23.37
N PHE A 138 -32.68 -8.40 -23.27
CA PHE A 138 -32.95 -7.40 -22.23
C PHE A 138 -34.21 -6.59 -22.56
N GLY A 139 -34.97 -6.21 -21.53
CA GLY A 139 -35.97 -5.12 -21.51
C GLY A 139 -37.36 -5.55 -22.02
N LYS A 140 -38.47 -5.30 -21.33
CA LYS A 140 -38.84 -4.31 -20.32
C LYS A 140 -39.91 -4.90 -19.40
#